data_AF-K6ZSC5-F1
#
_entry.id   AF-K6ZSC5-F1
#
_cell.length_a   1.000
_cell.length_b   1.000
_cell.length_c   1.000
_cell.angle_alpha   90.00
_cell.angle_beta   90.00
_cell.angle_gamma   90.00
#
_symmetry.space_group_name_H-M   'P 1'
#
loop_
_entity.id
_entity.type
_entity.pdbx_description
1 polymer ?
#
loop_
_entity_poly.entity_id
_entity_poly.type
_entity_poly.pdbx_seq_one_letter_code
_entity_poly.pdbx_strand_id
1 'polypeptide(L)'
;MGWDLPTHKQQKLISAQCTAHKAVWETTGLNVEVGKLLFTAPDETQYFECKLTDEFSRQLQEFPVPAWAQQKVSKISLVDPFNTEQDHWVNGINLITLREAYNQLD
;
A
#
# COMPACT_ATOMS: atom_id res chain seq x y z
N MET A 1 8.69 -5.51 -13.80
CA MET A 1 8.29 -4.29 -13.07
C MET A 1 6.78 -4.33 -13.01
N GLY A 2 6.19 -4.22 -11.83
CA GLY A 2 4.75 -4.29 -11.63
C GLY A 2 4.36 -3.46 -10.42
N TRP A 3 3.07 -3.31 -10.17
CA TRP A 3 2.54 -2.69 -8.97
C TRP A 3 2.95 -3.47 -7.72
N ASP A 4 3.21 -2.72 -6.66
CA ASP A 4 3.55 -3.24 -5.35
C ASP A 4 2.86 -2.38 -4.28
N LEU A 5 2.74 -2.93 -3.08
CA LEU A 5 2.17 -2.23 -1.93
C LEU A 5 3.30 -1.72 -1.02
N PRO A 6 3.19 -0.50 -0.44
CA PRO A 6 4.18 0.00 0.49
C PRO A 6 4.29 -0.92 1.72
N THR A 7 5.44 -1.56 1.89
CA THR A 7 5.70 -2.47 3.02
C THR A 7 7.07 -2.18 3.64
N HIS A 8 7.17 -2.36 4.96
CA HIS A 8 8.43 -2.31 5.70
C HIS A 8 8.50 -3.43 6.73
N LYS A 9 9.72 -3.84 7.06
CA LYS A 9 9.95 -4.76 8.18
C LYS A 9 9.48 -4.12 9.48
N GLN A 10 8.71 -4.88 10.25
CA GLN A 10 8.22 -4.43 11.55
C GLN A 10 9.38 -4.04 12.47
N GLN A 11 9.25 -2.86 13.08
CA GLN A 11 10.21 -2.37 14.06
C GLN A 11 9.72 -2.74 15.47
N LYS A 12 10.61 -3.22 16.34
CA LYS A 12 10.25 -3.72 17.69
C LYS A 12 9.61 -2.68 18.62
N LEU A 13 9.78 -1.39 18.34
CA LEU A 13 9.40 -0.28 19.23
C LEU A 13 8.05 0.37 18.87
N ILE A 14 7.45 0.01 17.74
CA ILE A 14 6.17 0.57 17.28
C ILE A 14 5.21 -0.55 16.88
N SER A 15 3.91 -0.24 16.84
CA SER A 15 2.91 -1.20 16.37
C SER A 15 3.10 -1.51 14.87
N ALA A 16 2.52 -2.63 14.44
CA ALA A 16 2.49 -2.99 13.02
C ALA A 16 1.78 -1.92 12.19
N GLN A 17 0.71 -1.32 12.71
CA GLN A 17 0.00 -0.21 12.08
C GLN A 17 0.89 1.03 11.90
N CYS A 18 1.66 1.42 12.92
CA CYS A 18 2.60 2.52 12.80
C CYS A 18 3.71 2.23 11.78
N THR A 19 4.14 0.96 11.69
CA THR A 19 5.11 0.54 10.66
C THR A 19 4.49 0.68 9.26
N ALA A 20 3.25 0.22 9.06
CA ALA A 20 2.53 0.34 7.79
C ALA A 20 2.33 1.80 7.39
N HIS A 21 1.90 2.66 8.32
CA HIS A 21 1.77 4.09 8.10
C HIS A 21 3.09 4.71 7.63
N LYS A 22 4.19 4.40 8.32
CA LYS A 22 5.53 4.87 7.95
C LYS A 22 5.94 4.39 6.56
N ALA A 23 5.66 3.13 6.22
CA ALA A 23 5.96 2.57 4.90
C ALA A 23 5.25 3.33 3.78
N VAL A 24 3.96 3.64 3.98
CA VAL A 24 3.19 4.46 3.04
C VAL A 24 3.81 5.84 2.91
N TRP A 25 4.04 6.56 4.02
CA TRP A 25 4.61 7.89 3.98
C TRP A 25 5.99 7.95 3.29
N GLU A 26 6.90 7.04 3.64
CA GLU A 26 8.25 7.03 3.07
C GLU A 26 8.25 6.66 1.58
N THR A 27 7.30 5.82 1.14
CA THR A 27 7.19 5.37 -0.26
C THR A 27 6.45 6.35 -1.14
N THR A 28 5.34 6.91 -0.65
CA THR A 28 4.38 7.66 -1.47
C THR A 28 4.23 9.12 -1.05
N GLY A 29 4.65 9.49 0.16
CA GLY A 29 4.38 10.80 0.74
C GLY A 29 2.92 11.00 1.14
N LEU A 30 2.10 9.94 1.16
CA LEU A 30 0.69 10.02 1.53
C LEU A 30 0.50 9.85 3.04
N ASN A 31 -0.34 10.70 3.61
CA ASN A 31 -0.79 10.55 4.98
C ASN A 31 -2.04 9.65 5.01
N VAL A 32 -1.94 8.52 5.70
CA VAL A 32 -3.01 7.52 5.80
C VAL A 32 -3.31 7.15 7.24
N GLU A 33 -4.59 6.94 7.53
CA GLU A 33 -5.03 6.27 8.75
C GLU A 33 -5.00 4.77 8.50
N VAL A 34 -4.23 4.04 9.31
CA VAL A 34 -4.13 2.58 9.22
C VAL A 34 -5.14 1.95 10.16
N GLY A 35 -6.09 1.23 9.58
CA GLY A 35 -7.22 0.61 10.27
C GLY A 35 -6.98 -0.85 10.66
N LYS A 36 -8.00 -1.68 10.45
CA LYS A 36 -8.00 -3.10 10.83
C LYS A 36 -7.01 -3.91 9.98
N LEU A 37 -6.50 -4.99 10.58
CA LEU A 37 -5.77 -6.03 9.83
C LEU A 37 -6.76 -6.75 8.92
N LEU A 38 -6.47 -6.83 7.62
CA LEU A 38 -7.29 -7.53 6.62
C LEU A 38 -6.84 -8.98 6.47
N PHE A 39 -5.54 -9.21 6.32
CA PHE A 39 -4.96 -10.55 6.25
C PHE A 39 -3.46 -10.55 6.58
N THR A 40 -2.92 -11.75 6.77
CA THR A 40 -1.47 -11.99 6.89
C THR A 40 -1.06 -12.98 5.81
N ALA A 41 -0.07 -12.62 5.00
CA ALA A 41 0.45 -13.46 3.93
C ALA A 41 1.34 -14.59 4.50
N PRO A 42 1.63 -15.65 3.70
CA PRO A 42 2.47 -16.76 4.15
C PRO A 42 3.90 -16.39 4.57
N ASP A 43 4.41 -15.25 4.12
CA ASP A 43 5.71 -14.68 4.50
C ASP A 43 5.64 -13.82 5.77
N GLU A 44 4.54 -13.92 6.52
CA GLU A 44 4.23 -13.15 7.73
C GLU A 44 3.97 -11.65 7.48
N THR A 45 3.90 -11.20 6.23
CA THR A 45 3.54 -9.81 5.91
C THR A 45 2.10 -9.52 6.28
N GLN A 46 1.88 -8.52 7.13
CA GLN A 46 0.56 -8.09 7.59
C GLN A 46 0.01 -6.95 6.71
N TYR A 47 -1.21 -7.13 6.19
CA TYR A 47 -1.88 -6.16 5.32
C TYR A 47 -3.05 -5.52 6.06
N PHE A 48 -3.08 -4.19 6.05
CA PHE A 48 -4.05 -3.39 6.79
C PHE A 48 -4.90 -2.56 5.84
N GLU A 49 -6.11 -2.23 6.29
CA GLU A 49 -6.91 -1.17 5.69
C GLU A 49 -6.21 0.19 5.86
N CYS A 50 -6.22 1.01 4.82
CA CYS A 50 -5.67 2.36 4.85
C CYS A 50 -6.69 3.36 4.29
N LYS A 51 -6.96 4.44 5.04
CA LYS A 51 -7.82 5.55 4.60
C LYS A 51 -7.00 6.80 4.40
N LEU A 52 -7.12 7.43 3.23
CA LEU A 52 -6.51 8.75 3.00
C LEU A 52 -7.16 9.78 3.91
N THR A 53 -6.36 10.44 4.74
CA THR A 53 -6.86 11.39 5.74
C THR A 53 -6.99 12.81 5.23
N ASP A 54 -6.32 13.15 4.13
CA ASP A 54 -6.33 14.51 3.58
C ASP A 54 -7.18 14.60 2.29
N GLU A 55 -7.95 15.68 2.16
CA GLU A 55 -8.82 15.92 1.01
C GLU A 55 -8.04 16.19 -0.29
N PHE A 56 -6.80 16.69 -0.18
CA PHE A 56 -5.98 17.07 -1.31
C PHE A 56 -5.52 15.84 -2.11
N SER A 57 -5.05 14.81 -1.41
CA SER A 57 -4.62 13.52 -1.96
C SER A 57 -5.76 12.80 -2.68
N ARG A 58 -7.01 13.00 -2.25
CA ARG A 58 -8.20 12.43 -2.93
C ARG A 58 -8.52 13.13 -4.25
N GLN A 59 -8.04 14.36 -4.46
CA GLN A 59 -8.27 15.15 -5.67
C GLN A 59 -7.15 14.96 -6.72
N LEU A 60 -6.03 14.34 -6.33
CA LEU A 60 -4.92 14.09 -7.24
C LEU A 60 -5.29 13.02 -8.27
N GLN A 61 -5.25 13.39 -9.55
CA GLN A 61 -5.29 12.44 -10.66
C GLN A 61 -3.96 11.69 -10.81
N GLU A 62 -2.86 12.35 -10.49
CA GLU A 62 -1.51 11.77 -10.50
C GLU A 62 -0.78 12.12 -9.21
N PHE A 63 -0.18 11.12 -8.58
CA PHE A 63 0.62 11.30 -7.36
C PHE A 63 2.08 11.54 -7.75
N PRO A 64 2.67 12.70 -7.38
CA PRO A 64 4.08 12.94 -7.65
C PRO A 64 4.93 11.96 -6.84
N VAL A 65 5.96 11.39 -7.46
CA VAL A 65 6.94 10.56 -6.73
C VAL A 65 7.80 11.49 -5.88
N PRO A 66 7.81 11.32 -4.54
CA PRO A 66 8.64 12.17 -3.69
C PRO A 66 10.11 12.02 -4.04
N ALA A 67 10.86 13.14 -4.00
CA ALA A 67 12.28 13.14 -4.35
C ALA A 67 13.13 12.18 -3.47
N TRP A 68 12.67 11.86 -2.25
CA TRP A 68 13.33 10.93 -1.35
C TRP A 68 13.02 9.45 -1.64
N ALA A 69 11.98 9.13 -2.39
CA ALA A 69 11.56 7.76 -2.71
C ALA A 69 12.40 7.12 -3.84
N GLN A 70 13.50 7.76 -4.28
CA GLN A 70 14.19 7.49 -5.55
C GLN A 70 14.87 6.11 -5.71
N GLN A 71 15.01 5.75 -7.00
CA GLN A 71 15.53 4.55 -7.69
C GLN A 71 14.59 3.34 -7.86
N LYS A 72 13.64 3.06 -6.95
CA LYS A 72 12.77 1.87 -7.08
C LYS A 72 11.33 2.14 -7.47
N VAL A 73 10.83 3.37 -7.29
CA VAL A 73 9.45 3.76 -7.59
C VAL A 73 9.45 4.75 -8.75
N SER A 74 8.79 4.40 -9.86
CA SER A 74 8.64 5.27 -11.04
C SER A 74 7.26 5.91 -11.15
N LYS A 75 6.25 5.36 -10.46
CA LYS A 75 4.87 5.82 -10.49
C LYS A 75 4.16 5.45 -9.18
N ILE A 76 3.33 6.36 -8.68
CA ILE A 76 2.39 6.12 -7.57
C ILE A 76 0.98 6.32 -8.10
N SER A 77 0.06 5.43 -7.73
CA SER A 77 -1.34 5.51 -8.16
C SER A 77 -2.24 4.76 -7.18
N LEU A 78 -3.49 5.21 -7.07
CA LEU A 78 -4.55 4.41 -6.46
C LEU A 78 -5.07 3.46 -7.52
N VAL A 79 -4.76 2.17 -7.36
CA VAL A 79 -5.09 1.12 -8.34
C VAL A 79 -6.27 0.32 -7.83
N ASP A 80 -7.32 0.22 -8.64
CA ASP A 80 -8.39 -0.74 -8.43
C ASP A 80 -7.88 -2.15 -8.82
N PRO A 81 -7.79 -3.10 -7.86
CA PRO A 81 -7.26 -4.43 -8.13
C PRO A 81 -8.16 -5.24 -9.09
N PHE A 82 -9.42 -4.88 -9.30
CA PHE A 82 -10.30 -5.55 -10.26
C PHE A 82 -10.01 -5.14 -11.72
N ASN A 83 -9.35 -3.99 -11.93
CA ASN A 83 -8.97 -3.49 -13.27
C ASN A 83 -7.54 -3.88 -13.68
N THR A 84 -6.91 -4.83 -12.97
CA THR A 84 -5.54 -5.28 -13.25
C THR A 84 -5.47 -6.80 -13.40
N GLU A 85 -4.41 -7.29 -14.04
CA GLU A 85 -4.11 -8.70 -14.17
C GLU A 85 -2.89 -9.05 -13.31
N GLN A 86 -2.68 -10.34 -13.03
CA GLN A 86 -1.63 -10.80 -12.10
C GLN A 86 -0.22 -10.40 -12.55
N ASP A 87 0.04 -10.31 -13.85
CA ASP A 87 1.30 -9.91 -14.46
C ASP A 87 1.56 -8.39 -14.39
N HIS A 88 0.53 -7.59 -14.07
CA HIS A 88 0.69 -6.18 -13.72
C HIS A 88 1.27 -5.96 -12.33
N TRP A 89 1.31 -6.99 -11.47
CA TRP A 89 1.81 -6.90 -10.09
C TRP A 89 3.17 -7.59 -9.96
N VAL A 90 3.93 -7.22 -8.93
CA VAL A 90 5.14 -7.98 -8.58
C VAL A 90 4.76 -9.40 -8.15
N ASN A 91 5.61 -10.39 -8.46
CA ASN A 91 5.32 -11.81 -8.21
C ASN A 91 4.99 -12.15 -6.75
N GLY A 92 5.38 -11.31 -5.79
CA GLY A 92 5.07 -11.49 -4.36
C GLY A 92 3.62 -11.18 -3.98
N ILE A 93 2.86 -10.50 -4.85
CA ILE A 93 1.47 -10.12 -4.59
C ILE A 93 0.53 -11.16 -5.21
N ASN A 94 -0.27 -11.82 -4.39
CA ASN A 94 -1.37 -12.65 -4.86
C ASN A 94 -2.60 -11.78 -5.10
N LEU A 95 -2.97 -11.55 -6.37
CA LEU A 95 -4.05 -10.66 -6.74
C LEU A 95 -5.43 -11.15 -6.26
N ILE A 96 -5.61 -12.47 -6.10
CA ILE A 96 -6.86 -13.05 -5.57
C ILE A 96 -7.04 -12.62 -4.12
N THR A 97 -6.02 -12.84 -3.29
CA THR A 97 -6.04 -12.44 -1.87
C THR A 97 -6.19 -10.92 -1.71
N LEU A 98 -5.54 -10.14 -2.58
CA LEU A 98 -5.67 -8.69 -2.58
C LEU A 98 -7.12 -8.25 -2.84
N ARG A 99 -7.81 -8.88 -3.80
CA ARG A 99 -9.23 -8.58 -4.11
C ARG A 99 -10.17 -9.02 -2.98
N GLU A 100 -9.91 -10.17 -2.38
CA GLU A 100 -10.66 -10.63 -1.19
C GLU A 100 -10.51 -9.66 -0.02
N ALA A 101 -9.31 -9.10 0.18
CA ALA A 101 -9.06 -8.06 1.18
C ALA A 101 -9.76 -6.74 0.81
N TYR A 102 -9.74 -6.36 -0.46
CA TYR A 102 -10.39 -5.14 -0.95
C TYR A 102 -11.91 -5.17 -0.72
N ASN A 103 -12.55 -6.33 -0.86
CA ASN A 103 -13.98 -6.52 -0.58
C ASN A 103 -14.36 -6.42 0.92
N GLN A 104 -13.38 -6.33 1.82
CA GLN A 104 -13.60 -6.16 3.27
C GLN A 104 -13.45 -4.71 3.73
N LEU A 105 -13.08 -3.81 2.81
CA LEU A 105 -13.02 -2.37 3.05
C LEU A 105 -14.45 -1.81 3.12
N ASP A 106 -14.68 -0.89 4.06
CA ASP A 106 -15.99 -0.26 4.28
C ASP A 106 -16.27 0.89 3.31
#